data_AF-A0A2N3DZY5-F1
#
_entry.id   AF-A0A2N3DZY5-F1
#
_cell.length_a   1.000
_cell.length_b   1.000
_cell.length_c   1.000
_cell.angle_alpha   90.00
_cell.angle_beta   90.00
_cell.angle_gamma   90.00
#
_symmetry.space_group_name_H-M   'P 1'
#
loop_
_entity.id
_entity.type
_entity.pdbx_description
1 polymer ?
#
loop_
_entity_poly.entity_id
_entity_poly.type
_entity_poly.pdbx_seq_one_letter_code
_entity_poly.pdbx_strand_id
1 'polypeptide(L)'
;IGIAEPEDPLRAAIYRDSADLLLFDAKPPKSMAGALPGGNGLVFDWSLIAGHRPETPWMLSGGLNAENVAEAIRITGAEAVDVSSGVEDAPGRKKPELIEAFIRAAKAA
;
A
#
# COMPACT_ATOMS: atom_id res chain seq x y z
N ILE A 1 4.45 7.08 -4.17
CA ILE A 1 4.65 8.12 -3.12
C ILE A 1 4.73 7.38 -1.79
N GLY A 2 5.88 7.45 -1.11
CA GLY A 2 6.08 6.76 0.16
C GLY A 2 5.45 7.56 1.32
N ILE A 3 4.72 6.88 2.19
CA ILE A 3 3.99 7.47 3.32
C ILE A 3 4.65 7.06 4.64
N ALA A 4 4.97 8.04 5.47
CA ALA A 4 5.41 7.87 6.86
C ALA A 4 4.86 8.95 7.79
N GLU A 5 4.53 10.14 7.26
CA GLU A 5 4.08 11.32 8.02
C GLU A 5 2.80 11.91 7.38
N PRO A 6 1.96 12.66 8.13
CA PRO A 6 0.68 13.20 7.64
C PRO A 6 0.80 14.12 6.41
N GLU A 7 1.97 14.71 6.18
CA GLU A 7 2.21 15.63 5.07
C GLU A 7 2.56 14.91 3.76
N ASP A 8 3.01 13.65 3.82
CA ASP A 8 3.45 12.88 2.65
C ASP A 8 2.36 12.73 1.56
N PRO A 9 1.08 12.48 1.88
CA PRO A 9 0.02 12.34 0.88
C PRO A 9 -0.20 13.63 0.07
N LEU A 10 0.08 14.80 0.66
CA LEU A 10 -0.07 16.10 -0.02
C LEU A 10 0.84 16.22 -1.26
N ARG A 11 1.91 15.43 -1.32
CA ARG A 11 2.80 15.35 -2.50
C ARG A 11 2.08 14.82 -3.74
N ALA A 12 0.93 14.16 -3.61
CA ALA A 12 0.13 13.70 -4.74
C ALA A 12 -0.20 14.83 -5.73
N ALA A 13 -0.41 16.06 -5.24
CA ALA A 13 -0.79 17.20 -6.06
C ALA A 13 0.25 17.55 -7.14
N ILE A 14 1.54 17.27 -6.92
CA ILE A 14 2.59 17.59 -7.90
C ILE A 14 2.56 16.68 -9.13
N TYR A 15 1.88 15.54 -9.03
CA TYR A 15 1.80 14.54 -10.10
C TYR A 15 0.50 14.60 -10.88
N ARG A 16 -0.40 15.52 -10.53
CA ARG A 16 -1.76 15.62 -11.10
C ARG A 16 -1.79 15.56 -12.63
N ASP A 17 -0.91 16.32 -13.27
CA ASP A 17 -0.89 16.47 -14.73
C ASP A 17 0.13 15.54 -15.43
N SER A 18 0.79 14.66 -14.69
CA SER A 18 1.87 13.80 -15.22
C SER A 18 1.72 12.31 -14.92
N ALA A 19 0.76 11.91 -14.09
CA ALA A 19 0.50 10.52 -13.75
C ALA A 19 -0.99 10.17 -13.90
N ASP A 20 -1.26 9.05 -14.57
CA ASP A 20 -2.62 8.50 -14.69
C ASP A 20 -3.09 7.81 -13.39
N LEU A 21 -2.13 7.36 -12.57
CA LEU A 21 -2.39 6.57 -11.36
C LEU A 21 -1.26 6.75 -10.35
N LEU A 22 -1.61 6.99 -9.09
CA LEU A 22 -0.66 7.13 -7.99
C LEU A 22 -0.61 5.85 -7.14
N LEU A 23 0.59 5.42 -6.77
CA LEU A 23 0.81 4.35 -5.79
C LEU A 23 1.18 4.98 -4.44
N PHE A 24 0.37 4.80 -3.40
CA PHE A 24 0.76 5.11 -2.02
C PHE A 24 1.39 3.88 -1.39
N ASP A 25 2.67 3.98 -1.02
CA ASP A 25 3.45 2.85 -0.52
C ASP A 25 3.93 3.09 0.91
N ALA A 26 4.03 2.02 1.69
CA ALA A 26 4.56 2.06 3.04
C ALA A 26 6.05 2.43 2.99
N LYS A 27 6.40 3.59 3.55
CA LYS A 27 7.80 3.92 3.76
C LYS A 27 8.24 3.36 5.11
N PRO A 28 9.33 2.57 5.19
CA PRO A 28 9.90 2.20 6.48
C PRO A 28 10.23 3.48 7.29
N PRO A 29 9.99 3.51 8.61
CA PRO A 29 10.31 4.66 9.44
C PRO A 29 11.78 5.08 9.27
N LYS A 30 12.06 6.38 9.22
CA LYS A 30 13.44 6.92 9.05
C LYS A 30 14.42 6.40 10.11
N SER A 31 13.92 5.93 11.25
CA SER A 31 14.69 5.34 12.34
C SER A 31 15.18 3.90 12.09
N MET A 32 14.73 3.23 11.02
CA MET A 32 15.13 1.86 10.70
C MET A 32 16.44 1.82 9.89
N ALA A 33 17.52 1.37 10.50
CA ALA A 33 18.79 1.13 9.81
C ALA A 33 18.68 -0.07 8.85
N GLY A 34 19.14 0.10 7.60
CA GLY A 34 19.14 -0.97 6.58
C GLY A 34 17.80 -1.19 5.87
N ALA A 35 16.85 -0.27 6.04
CA ALA A 35 15.57 -0.31 5.36
C ALA A 35 15.70 -0.33 3.83
N LEU A 36 15.01 -1.26 3.17
CA LEU A 36 14.92 -1.26 1.71
C LEU A 36 14.00 -0.12 1.24
N PRO A 37 14.23 0.47 0.04
CA PRO A 37 13.35 1.49 -0.53
C PRO A 37 11.87 1.04 -0.68
N GLY A 38 11.61 -0.28 -0.67
CA GLY A 38 10.30 -0.92 -0.65
C GLY A 38 10.43 -2.40 -0.23
N GLY A 39 9.32 -3.09 0.02
CA GLY A 39 9.32 -4.55 0.27
C GLY A 39 9.70 -5.00 1.68
N ASN A 40 9.71 -4.10 2.68
CA ASN A 40 10.04 -4.46 4.08
C ASN A 40 8.94 -5.27 4.80
N GLY A 41 7.79 -5.51 4.16
CA GLY A 41 6.63 -6.15 4.82
C GLY A 41 6.02 -5.32 5.96
N LEU A 42 6.38 -4.04 6.05
CA LEU A 42 5.88 -3.13 7.08
C LEU A 42 4.59 -2.49 6.61
N VAL A 43 3.60 -2.48 7.49
CA VAL A 43 2.35 -1.73 7.35
C VAL A 43 2.58 -0.36 8.00
N PHE A 44 2.27 0.72 7.29
CA PHE A 44 2.24 2.06 7.89
C PHE A 44 0.87 2.35 8.49
N ASP A 45 0.77 3.39 9.32
CA ASP A 45 -0.52 3.83 9.85
C ASP A 45 -1.41 4.34 8.70
N TRP A 46 -2.36 3.49 8.27
CA TRP A 46 -3.29 3.82 7.19
C TRP A 46 -4.17 5.04 7.48
N SER A 47 -4.31 5.44 8.75
CA SER A 47 -5.02 6.67 9.10
C SER A 47 -4.37 7.92 8.50
N LEU A 48 -3.07 7.88 8.18
CA LEU A 48 -2.35 8.97 7.51
C LEU A 48 -2.91 9.30 6.13
N ILE A 49 -3.56 8.35 5.46
CA ILE A 49 -4.22 8.57 4.17
C ILE A 49 -5.75 8.47 4.26
N ALA A 50 -6.31 8.23 5.45
CA ALA A 50 -7.74 8.17 5.64
C ALA A 50 -8.36 9.55 5.33
N GLY A 51 -9.41 9.55 4.50
CA GLY A 51 -10.05 10.79 4.03
C GLY A 51 -9.25 11.59 3.02
N HIS A 52 -8.01 11.21 2.70
CA HIS A 52 -7.29 11.79 1.58
C HIS A 52 -7.88 11.28 0.27
N ARG A 53 -8.30 12.21 -0.60
CA ARG A 53 -8.92 11.92 -1.89
C ARG A 53 -8.23 12.76 -2.95
N PRO A 54 -7.08 12.29 -3.49
CA PRO A 54 -6.42 13.00 -4.57
C PRO A 54 -7.30 12.98 -5.82
N GLU A 55 -7.20 14.03 -6.64
CA GLU A 55 -7.93 14.11 -7.92
C GLU A 55 -7.48 13.01 -8.90
N THR A 56 -6.20 12.64 -8.85
CA THR A 56 -5.64 11.55 -9.63
C THR A 56 -6.05 10.21 -9.00
N PRO A 57 -6.51 9.22 -9.81
CA PRO A 57 -6.72 7.85 -9.34
C PRO A 57 -5.52 7.33 -8.55
N TRP A 58 -5.76 6.46 -7.58
CA TRP A 58 -4.69 5.94 -6.74
C TRP A 58 -4.95 4.51 -6.27
N MET A 59 -3.87 3.86 -5.82
CA MET A 59 -3.89 2.53 -5.23
C MET A 59 -3.00 2.48 -3.98
N LEU A 60 -3.31 1.55 -3.08
CA LEU A 60 -2.57 1.31 -1.84
C LEU A 60 -1.60 0.14 -1.99
N SER A 61 -0.36 0.30 -1.52
CA SER A 61 0.64 -0.76 -1.41
C SER A 61 1.36 -0.67 -0.06
N GLY A 62 2.29 -1.60 0.13
CA GLY A 62 3.18 -1.63 1.29
C GLY A 62 2.67 -2.52 2.41
N GLY A 63 3.32 -3.68 2.57
CA GLY A 63 3.04 -4.60 3.67
C GLY A 63 1.67 -5.29 3.61
N LEU A 64 0.93 -5.19 2.50
CA LEU A 64 -0.39 -5.81 2.38
C LEU A 64 -0.29 -7.34 2.26
N ASN A 65 -1.22 -8.03 2.90
CA ASN A 65 -1.39 -9.48 2.84
C ASN A 65 -2.88 -9.87 3.03
N ALA A 66 -3.19 -11.17 3.00
CA ALA A 66 -4.57 -11.65 3.10
C ALA A 66 -5.22 -11.38 4.47
N GLU A 67 -4.43 -11.22 5.53
CA GLU A 67 -4.95 -10.93 6.88
C GLU A 67 -5.34 -9.45 7.05
N ASN A 68 -4.68 -8.54 6.33
CA ASN A 68 -4.73 -7.11 6.63
C ASN A 68 -5.38 -6.25 5.53
N VAL A 69 -5.46 -6.75 4.28
CA VAL A 69 -5.91 -5.95 3.13
C VAL A 69 -7.34 -5.43 3.26
N ALA A 70 -8.25 -6.21 3.85
CA ALA A 70 -9.63 -5.79 4.01
C ALA A 70 -9.76 -4.61 4.99
N GLU A 71 -8.95 -4.59 6.04
CA GLU A 71 -8.90 -3.46 6.97
C GLU A 71 -8.26 -2.23 6.33
N ALA A 72 -7.19 -2.43 5.56
CA ALA A 72 -6.54 -1.38 4.79
C ALA A 72 -7.52 -0.66 3.86
N ILE A 73 -8.31 -1.42 3.10
CA ILE A 73 -9.32 -0.88 2.20
C ILE A 73 -10.39 -0.11 2.98
N ARG A 74 -10.92 -0.67 4.08
CA ARG A 74 -11.96 0.00 4.89
C ARG A 74 -11.49 1.33 5.49
N ILE A 75 -10.26 1.40 6.00
CA ILE A 75 -9.72 2.61 6.63
C ILE A 75 -9.43 3.69 5.59
N THR A 76 -8.81 3.31 4.47
CA THR A 76 -8.29 4.26 3.48
C THR A 76 -9.35 4.64 2.44
N GLY A 77 -10.27 3.73 2.15
CA GLY A 77 -11.18 3.81 1.01
C GLY A 77 -10.49 3.55 -0.33
N ALA A 78 -9.38 2.81 -0.35
CA ALA A 78 -8.68 2.46 -1.57
C ALA A 78 -9.54 1.58 -2.48
N GLU A 79 -9.70 1.98 -3.74
CA GLU A 79 -10.43 1.20 -4.75
C GLU A 79 -9.50 0.20 -5.48
N ALA A 80 -8.19 0.37 -5.33
CA ALA A 80 -7.17 -0.50 -5.88
C ALA A 80 -6.06 -0.76 -4.84
N VAL A 81 -5.54 -1.98 -4.84
CA VAL A 81 -4.45 -2.41 -3.96
C VAL A 81 -3.38 -3.13 -4.77
N ASP A 82 -2.13 -2.97 -4.36
CA ASP A 82 -0.96 -3.64 -4.92
C ASP A 82 -0.27 -4.48 -3.84
N VAL A 83 0.14 -5.70 -4.21
CA VAL A 83 0.78 -6.64 -3.30
C VAL A 83 1.97 -7.31 -3.98
N SER A 84 3.08 -7.38 -3.26
CA SER A 84 4.25 -8.13 -3.69
C SER A 84 4.62 -9.22 -2.69
N SER A 85 5.36 -8.92 -1.61
CA SER A 85 5.89 -9.94 -0.69
C SER A 85 4.83 -10.63 0.17
N GLY A 86 3.67 -9.99 0.41
CA GLY A 86 2.57 -10.59 1.19
C GLY A 86 1.88 -11.79 0.54
N VAL A 87 2.26 -12.13 -0.70
CA VAL A 87 1.79 -13.33 -1.42
C VAL A 87 2.94 -14.25 -1.86
N GLU A 88 4.10 -14.10 -1.24
CA GLU A 88 5.29 -14.93 -1.46
C GLU A 88 5.49 -15.95 -0.34
N ASP A 89 6.00 -17.14 -0.65
CA ASP A 89 6.43 -18.13 0.35
C ASP A 89 7.97 -18.17 0.52
N ALA A 90 8.69 -17.56 -0.43
CA ALA A 90 10.11 -17.24 -0.38
C ALA A 90 10.35 -15.99 -1.25
N PRO A 91 11.42 -15.21 -1.03
CA PRO A 91 11.68 -13.98 -1.78
C PRO A 91 11.62 -14.18 -3.30
N GLY A 92 10.72 -13.44 -3.97
CA GLY A 92 10.48 -13.51 -5.41
C GLY A 92 9.69 -14.73 -5.90
N ARG A 93 9.26 -15.62 -5.00
CA ARG A 93 8.46 -16.80 -5.34
C ARG A 93 7.02 -16.63 -4.86
N LYS A 94 6.14 -16.32 -5.80
CA LYS A 94 4.70 -16.18 -5.55
C LYS A 94 4.07 -17.54 -5.24
N LYS A 95 3.20 -17.57 -4.24
CA LYS A 95 2.44 -18.77 -3.86
C LYS A 95 0.97 -18.61 -4.27
N PRO A 96 0.45 -19.44 -5.20
CA PRO A 96 -0.91 -19.30 -5.72
C PRO A 96 -1.99 -19.22 -4.64
N GLU A 97 -1.88 -20.03 -3.59
CA GLU A 97 -2.88 -20.04 -2.51
C GLU A 97 -2.91 -18.72 -1.73
N LEU A 98 -1.76 -18.04 -1.60
CA LEU A 98 -1.69 -16.72 -0.96
C LEU A 98 -2.27 -15.63 -1.85
N ILE A 99 -2.05 -15.71 -3.18
CA ILE A 99 -2.68 -14.80 -4.15
C ILE A 99 -4.21 -14.92 -4.07
N GLU A 100 -4.73 -16.15 -4.08
CA GLU A 100 -6.17 -16.38 -4.00
C GLU A 100 -6.76 -15.87 -2.68
N ALA A 101 -6.09 -16.13 -1.56
CA ALA A 101 -6.50 -15.63 -0.24
C ALA A 101 -6.52 -14.09 -0.21
N PHE A 102 -5.48 -13.45 -0.76
CA PHE A 102 -5.38 -12.00 -0.86
C PHE A 102 -6.52 -11.39 -1.68
N ILE A 103 -6.75 -11.91 -2.89
CA ILE A 103 -7.82 -11.43 -3.79
C ILE A 103 -9.19 -11.58 -3.13
N ARG A 104 -9.43 -12.72 -2.46
CA ARG A 104 -10.68 -12.98 -1.75
C ARG A 104 -10.90 -12.00 -0.61
N ALA A 105 -9.88 -11.76 0.21
CA ALA A 105 -9.96 -10.80 1.31
C ALA A 105 -10.18 -9.37 0.80
N ALA A 106 -9.45 -8.95 -0.24
CA ALA A 106 -9.57 -7.61 -0.82
C ALA A 106 -10.96 -7.35 -1.41
N LYS A 107 -11.54 -8.34 -2.12
CA LYS A 107 -12.87 -8.22 -2.73
C LYS A 107 -14.03 -8.29 -1.74
N ALA A 108 -13.79 -8.72 -0.50
CA ALA A 108 -14.80 -8.82 0.55
C ALA A 108 -14.84 -7.61 1.49
N ALA A 109 -13.98 -6.60 1.24
CA ALA A 109 -13.79 -5.42 2.07
C ALA A 109 -14.90 -4.37 1.93
#